data_AF-A0A952B8G4-F1
#
_entry.id   AF-A0A952B8G4-F1
#
_cell.length_a   1.000
_cell.length_b   1.000
_cell.length_c   1.000
_cell.angle_alpha   90.00
_cell.angle_beta   90.00
_cell.angle_gamma   90.00
#
_symmetry.space_group_name_H-M   'P 1'
#
loop_
_entity.id
_entity.type
_entity.pdbx_description
1 polymer ?
#
loop_
_entity_poly.entity_id
_entity_poly.type
_entity_poly.pdbx_seq_one_letter_code
_entity_poly.pdbx_strand_id
1 'polypeptide(L)'
;MDFEIQEGKGDLRGRIKALSKKWKGEVSSHPVMVFNREGDGAGFFSGLVLEEIPFVTWEKNTDAKKLAAIEDNKFGKEITFNGKSYSFFEGEKSFTYIPDEPNTKKPDKNKKHTFILRRVYPSQITSAT
;
A
#
# COMPACT_ATOMS: atom_id res chain seq x y z
N MET A 1 -9.57 13.25 20.84
CA MET A 1 -9.29 12.52 19.58
C MET A 1 -10.60 11.87 19.20
N ASP A 2 -11.29 12.41 18.19
CA ASP A 2 -12.60 11.91 17.79
C ASP A 2 -12.40 10.84 16.71
N PHE A 3 -12.83 9.62 16.97
CA PHE A 3 -12.81 8.55 15.99
C PHE A 3 -14.09 8.60 15.17
N GLU A 4 -13.96 8.70 13.86
CA GLU A 4 -15.09 8.57 12.93
C GLU A 4 -15.07 7.16 12.34
N ILE A 5 -16.02 6.32 12.76
CA ILE A 5 -16.18 4.96 12.25
C ILE A 5 -17.19 5.01 11.09
N GLN A 6 -16.78 4.58 9.90
CA GLN A 6 -17.68 4.41 8.76
C GLN A 6 -17.72 2.93 8.35
N GLU A 7 -18.83 2.25 8.64
CA GLU A 7 -19.04 0.83 8.34
C GLU A 7 -20.00 0.65 7.14
N GLY A 8 -19.65 -0.25 6.22
CA GLY A 8 -20.55 -0.78 5.17
C GLY A 8 -20.93 0.14 3.99
N LYS A 9 -20.82 1.47 4.10
CA LYS A 9 -21.21 2.43 3.03
C LYS A 9 -20.28 3.63 2.82
N GLY A 10 -19.19 3.72 3.58
CA GLY A 10 -18.24 4.82 3.47
C GLY A 10 -17.38 4.74 2.21
N ASP A 11 -17.16 5.87 1.55
CA ASP A 11 -16.12 5.99 0.51
C ASP A 11 -14.75 6.02 1.17
N LEU A 12 -14.24 4.84 1.55
CA LEU A 12 -12.94 4.66 2.17
C LEU A 12 -11.83 5.33 1.35
N ARG A 13 -11.87 5.16 0.03
CA ARG A 13 -10.84 5.65 -0.90
C ARG A 13 -10.84 7.17 -0.98
N GLY A 14 -12.02 7.78 -1.12
CA GLY A 14 -12.17 9.23 -1.06
C GLY A 14 -11.78 9.80 0.31
N ARG A 15 -12.16 9.13 1.40
CA ARG A 15 -11.80 9.54 2.76
C ARG A 15 -10.30 9.56 2.99
N ILE A 16 -9.58 8.53 2.54
CA ILE A 16 -8.11 8.45 2.62
C ILE A 16 -7.46 9.66 1.92
N LYS A 17 -7.90 9.97 0.70
CA LYS A 17 -7.37 11.13 -0.05
C LYS A 17 -7.69 12.45 0.65
N ALA A 18 -8.90 12.59 1.19
CA ALA A 18 -9.30 13.78 1.93
C ALA A 18 -8.48 13.98 3.21
N LEU A 19 -8.18 12.91 3.95
CA LEU A 19 -7.35 12.96 5.15
C LEU A 19 -5.92 13.38 4.84
N SER A 20 -5.31 12.83 3.78
CA SER A 20 -3.96 13.24 3.37
C SER A 20 -3.90 14.74 3.07
N LYS A 21 -4.88 15.28 2.35
CA LYS A 21 -4.98 16.71 2.03
C LYS A 21 -5.23 17.57 3.26
N LYS A 22 -6.12 17.13 4.17
CA LYS A 22 -6.43 17.85 5.41
C LYS A 22 -5.18 18.05 6.28
N TRP A 23 -4.36 17.02 6.42
CA TRP A 23 -3.17 17.06 7.28
C TRP A 23 -1.92 17.59 6.57
N LYS A 24 -1.98 17.83 5.26
CA LYS A 24 -0.87 18.42 4.50
C LYS A 24 -0.63 19.84 5.00
N GLY A 25 0.53 20.07 5.60
CA GLY A 25 0.92 21.36 6.19
C GLY A 25 0.65 21.49 7.69
N GLU A 26 -0.22 20.64 8.25
CA GLU A 26 -0.46 20.55 9.70
C GLU A 26 0.59 19.67 10.41
N VAL A 27 1.20 18.75 9.67
CA VAL A 27 2.32 17.91 10.14
C VAL A 27 3.62 18.27 9.43
N SER A 28 4.73 18.16 10.15
CA SER A 28 6.07 18.54 9.65
C SER A 28 6.54 17.73 8.44
N SER A 29 5.97 16.55 8.23
CA SER A 29 6.23 15.66 7.10
C SER A 29 4.92 15.22 6.46
N HIS A 30 4.91 14.92 5.16
CA HIS A 30 3.69 14.43 4.50
C HIS A 30 3.10 13.22 5.27
N PRO A 31 1.78 13.24 5.57
CA PRO A 31 1.15 12.13 6.27
C PRO A 31 1.19 10.86 5.41
N VAL A 32 1.57 9.74 6.03
CA VAL A 32 1.51 8.42 5.39
C VAL A 32 0.15 7.80 5.67
N MET A 33 -0.61 7.54 4.62
CA MET A 33 -1.92 6.91 4.74
C MET A 33 -1.76 5.40 4.91
N VAL A 34 -2.20 4.88 6.06
CA VAL A 34 -2.15 3.45 6.37
C VAL A 34 -3.56 2.87 6.31
N PHE A 35 -3.78 1.87 5.48
CA PHE A 35 -5.09 1.22 5.32
C PHE A 35 -4.94 -0.27 5.00
N ASN A 36 -5.90 -1.08 5.43
CA ASN A 36 -5.88 -2.53 5.19
C ASN A 36 -6.31 -2.88 3.74
N ARG A 37 -6.36 -4.17 3.41
CA ARG A 37 -6.69 -4.79 2.12
C ARG A 37 -7.95 -4.27 1.40
N GLU A 38 -8.84 -3.54 2.08
CA GLU A 38 -10.02 -2.90 1.48
C GLU A 38 -9.65 -1.75 0.54
N GLY A 39 -8.49 -1.13 0.76
CA GLY A 39 -7.91 -0.17 -0.18
C GLY A 39 -7.20 -0.82 -1.37
N ASP A 40 -7.05 -2.15 -1.44
CA ASP A 40 -6.27 -2.79 -2.50
C ASP A 40 -6.91 -2.59 -3.88
N GLY A 41 -6.13 -2.08 -4.84
CA GLY A 41 -6.56 -1.94 -6.23
C GLY A 41 -5.72 -0.97 -7.07
N ALA A 42 -5.31 -1.43 -8.27
CA ALA A 42 -4.43 -0.68 -9.17
C ALA A 42 -4.94 0.73 -9.52
N GLY A 43 -6.25 0.91 -9.71
CA GLY A 43 -6.84 2.22 -9.98
C GLY A 43 -6.75 3.18 -8.80
N PHE A 44 -6.92 2.67 -7.57
CA PHE A 44 -6.78 3.50 -6.38
C PHE A 44 -5.32 3.88 -6.14
N PHE A 45 -4.40 2.93 -6.24
CA PHE A 45 -2.96 3.17 -6.13
C PHE A 45 -2.47 4.15 -7.20
N SER A 46 -2.94 4.00 -8.44
CA SER A 46 -2.66 4.95 -9.53
C SER A 46 -3.03 6.38 -9.11
N GLY A 47 -4.21 6.57 -8.52
CA GLY A 47 -4.65 7.87 -8.04
C GLY A 47 -3.80 8.42 -6.87
N LEU A 48 -3.41 7.56 -5.92
CA LEU A 48 -2.54 7.98 -4.81
C LEU A 48 -1.14 8.39 -5.31
N VAL A 49 -0.56 7.64 -6.25
CA VAL A 49 0.74 7.94 -6.86
C VAL A 49 0.69 9.25 -7.65
N LEU A 50 -0.33 9.44 -8.50
CA LEU A 50 -0.49 10.68 -9.29
C LEU A 50 -0.73 11.92 -8.42
N GLU A 51 -1.38 11.75 -7.26
CA GLU A 51 -1.61 12.84 -6.30
C GLU A 51 -0.45 13.00 -5.29
N GLU A 52 0.64 12.24 -5.45
CA GLU A 52 1.82 12.24 -4.55
C GLU A 52 1.45 11.99 -3.08
N ILE A 53 0.43 11.17 -2.83
CA ILE A 53 -0.03 10.81 -1.49
C ILE A 53 0.77 9.59 -1.01
N PRO A 54 1.62 9.70 0.03
CA PRO A 54 2.33 8.54 0.57
C PRO A 54 1.35 7.58 1.24
N PHE A 55 1.55 6.28 1.02
CA PHE A 55 0.68 5.26 1.62
C PHE A 55 1.41 3.95 1.91
N VAL A 56 0.82 3.18 2.82
CA VAL A 56 1.17 1.79 3.13
C VAL A 56 -0.12 0.97 3.20
N THR A 57 -0.13 -0.18 2.54
CA THR A 57 -1.27 -1.08 2.52
C THR A 57 -0.82 -2.54 2.56
N TRP A 58 -1.74 -3.40 2.95
CA TRP A 58 -1.58 -4.84 2.92
C TRP A 58 -2.12 -5.36 1.60
N GLU A 59 -1.35 -6.25 0.98
CA GLU A 59 -1.78 -6.90 -0.25
C GLU A 59 -2.90 -7.90 0.03
N LYS A 60 -3.96 -7.81 -0.76
CA LYS A 60 -5.05 -8.78 -0.71
C LYS A 60 -4.61 -10.09 -1.36
N ASN A 61 -4.93 -11.22 -0.74
CA ASN A 61 -4.69 -12.58 -1.25
C ASN A 61 -3.23 -12.87 -1.60
N THR A 62 -2.32 -12.67 -0.64
CA THR A 62 -0.90 -12.98 -0.87
C THR A 62 -0.69 -14.47 -1.15
N ASP A 63 0.08 -14.77 -2.19
CA ASP A 63 0.42 -16.14 -2.61
C ASP A 63 1.48 -16.75 -1.69
N ALA A 64 1.06 -17.69 -0.83
CA ALA A 64 1.94 -18.36 0.13
C ALA A 64 3.10 -19.10 -0.53
N LYS A 65 2.93 -19.65 -1.74
CA LYS A 65 4.01 -20.35 -2.46
C LYS A 65 5.08 -19.36 -2.90
N LYS A 66 4.68 -18.18 -3.37
CA LYS A 66 5.62 -17.11 -3.74
C LYS A 66 6.37 -16.56 -2.55
N LEU A 67 5.72 -16.47 -1.38
CA LEU A 67 6.39 -16.05 -0.15
C LEU A 67 7.43 -17.08 0.30
N ALA A 68 7.06 -18.38 0.31
CA ALA A 68 7.96 -19.45 0.72
C ALA A 68 9.16 -19.65 -0.21
N ALA A 69 9.09 -19.14 -1.45
CA ALA A 69 10.18 -19.19 -2.42
C ALA A 69 11.17 -18.01 -2.29
N ILE A 70 10.95 -17.07 -1.37
CA ILE A 70 11.91 -15.99 -1.11
C ILE A 70 13.08 -16.58 -0.32
N GLU A 71 14.29 -16.50 -0.89
CA GLU A 71 15.51 -16.94 -0.22
C GLU A 71 15.78 -16.14 1.06
N ASP A 72 16.11 -16.84 2.15
CA ASP A 72 16.38 -16.24 3.46
C ASP A 72 17.51 -15.19 3.41
N ASN A 73 18.49 -15.37 2.52
CA ASN A 73 19.61 -14.45 2.33
C ASN A 73 19.19 -13.05 1.83
N LYS A 74 17.95 -12.87 1.37
CA LYS A 74 17.42 -11.58 0.91
C LYS A 74 16.97 -10.69 2.06
N PHE A 75 16.74 -11.27 3.23
CA PHE A 75 16.32 -10.55 4.43
C PHE A 75 17.57 -10.01 5.15
N GLY A 76 17.81 -8.70 5.05
CA GLY A 76 19.06 -8.11 5.55
C GLY A 76 18.91 -6.86 6.41
N LYS A 77 17.72 -6.25 6.48
CA LYS A 77 17.48 -5.09 7.34
C LYS A 77 16.76 -5.56 8.61
N GLU A 78 17.27 -5.21 9.78
CA GLU A 78 16.68 -5.64 11.04
C GLU A 78 16.02 -4.49 11.81
N ILE A 79 14.90 -4.75 12.48
CA ILE A 79 14.31 -3.85 13.48
C ILE A 79 13.86 -4.66 14.69
N THR A 80 13.97 -4.05 15.87
CA THR A 80 13.30 -4.54 17.08
C THR A 80 12.12 -3.65 17.40
N PHE A 81 10.95 -4.25 17.55
CA PHE A 81 9.72 -3.55 17.93
C PHE A 81 8.94 -4.41 18.92
N ASN A 82 8.52 -3.82 20.05
CA ASN A 82 7.78 -4.50 21.12
C ASN A 82 8.43 -5.83 21.58
N GLY A 83 9.76 -5.84 21.75
CA GLY A 83 10.51 -7.02 22.22
C GLY A 83 10.63 -8.15 21.19
N LYS A 84 10.24 -7.91 19.94
CA LYS A 84 10.40 -8.86 18.83
C LYS A 84 11.34 -8.28 17.79
N SER A 85 12.23 -9.12 17.26
CA SER A 85 13.12 -8.75 16.16
C SER A 85 12.56 -9.25 14.84
N TYR A 86 12.66 -8.40 13.82
CA TYR A 86 12.20 -8.68 12.47
C TYR A 86 13.33 -8.38 11.50
N SER A 87 13.44 -9.19 10.45
CA SER A 87 14.23 -8.88 9.27
C SER A 87 13.31 -8.56 8.09
N PHE A 88 13.76 -7.70 7.18
CA PHE A 88 13.00 -7.27 6.02
C PHE A 88 13.74 -7.53 4.72
N PHE A 89 12.96 -7.93 3.73
CA PHE A 89 13.32 -7.86 2.32
C PHE A 89 12.42 -6.82 1.63
N GLU A 90 13.02 -5.95 0.82
CA GLU A 90 12.28 -5.01 -0.03
C GLU A 90 12.38 -5.48 -1.48
N GLY A 91 11.23 -5.81 -2.06
CA GLY A 91 11.08 -6.03 -3.48
C GLY A 91 10.25 -4.93 -4.14
N GLU A 92 9.93 -5.14 -5.42
CA GLU A 92 9.13 -4.24 -6.21
C GLU A 92 7.93 -4.95 -6.81
N LYS A 93 6.86 -4.21 -7.03
CA LYS A 93 5.68 -4.68 -7.77
C LYS A 93 5.28 -3.62 -8.78
N SER A 94 5.35 -3.99 -10.05
CA SER A 94 4.87 -3.16 -11.15
C SER A 94 3.35 -3.25 -11.26
N PHE A 95 2.73 -2.10 -11.44
CA PHE A 95 1.30 -1.96 -11.68
C PHE A 95 1.09 -1.28 -13.02
N THR A 96 0.03 -1.69 -13.70
CA THR A 96 -0.50 -0.98 -14.85
C THR A 96 -1.99 -0.80 -14.64
N TYR A 97 -2.44 0.44 -14.70
CA TYR A 97 -3.84 0.79 -14.66
C TYR A 97 -4.22 1.52 -15.95
N ILE A 98 -5.35 1.13 -16.52
CA ILE A 98 -5.95 1.79 -17.67
C ILE A 98 -7.36 2.16 -17.23
N PRO A 99 -7.68 3.45 -17.05
CA PRO A 99 -9.02 3.86 -16.66
C PRO A 99 -10.00 3.63 -17.80
N ASP A 100 -11.27 3.49 -17.46
CA ASP A 100 -12.33 3.44 -18.47
C ASP A 100 -12.61 4.85 -19.02
N GLU A 101 -12.95 4.91 -20.30
CA GLU A 101 -13.46 6.10 -20.98
C GLU A 101 -14.76 6.57 -20.32
N PRO A 102 -14.96 7.90 -20.22
CA PRO A 102 -16.24 8.46 -19.80
C PRO A 102 -17.35 7.94 -20.73
N ASN A 103 -18.40 7.36 -20.15
CA ASN A 103 -19.64 6.90 -20.81
C ASN A 103 -19.60 5.58 -21.60
N THR A 104 -18.43 5.02 -21.95
CA THR A 104 -18.38 3.79 -22.76
C THR A 104 -17.97 2.54 -21.97
N LYS A 105 -17.45 2.70 -20.74
CA LYS A 105 -16.82 1.62 -19.93
C LYS A 105 -15.75 0.83 -20.70
N LYS A 106 -15.20 1.40 -21.77
CA LYS A 106 -14.11 0.81 -22.53
C LYS A 106 -12.78 1.36 -21.99
N PRO A 107 -11.69 0.58 -21.97
CA PRO A 107 -10.40 1.09 -21.49
C PRO A 107 -9.86 2.22 -22.37
N ASP A 108 -9.60 3.39 -21.77
CA ASP A 108 -8.91 4.52 -22.40
C ASP A 108 -7.39 4.28 -22.35
N LYS A 109 -6.85 3.60 -23.37
CA LYS A 109 -5.42 3.26 -23.45
C LYS A 109 -4.51 4.49 -23.43
N ASN A 110 -5.01 5.67 -23.82
CA ASN A 110 -4.22 6.90 -23.80
C ASN A 110 -3.99 7.42 -22.37
N LYS A 111 -4.79 6.97 -21.40
CA LYS A 111 -4.64 7.28 -19.97
C LYS A 111 -4.01 6.16 -19.17
N LYS A 112 -3.31 5.24 -19.83
CA LYS A 112 -2.55 4.18 -19.17
C LYS A 112 -1.52 4.80 -18.20
N HIS A 113 -1.53 4.35 -16.96
CA HIS A 113 -0.55 4.70 -15.95
C HIS A 113 0.18 3.43 -15.49
N THR A 114 1.50 3.41 -15.67
CA THR A 114 2.38 2.35 -15.19
C THR A 114 3.28 2.92 -14.11
N PHE A 115 3.33 2.24 -12.96
CA PHE A 115 4.10 2.68 -11.79
C PHE A 115 4.60 1.46 -11.00
N ILE A 116 5.62 1.67 -10.17
CA ILE A 116 6.21 0.65 -9.32
C ILE A 116 5.95 1.02 -7.87
N LEU A 117 5.48 0.07 -7.08
CA LEU A 117 5.42 0.20 -5.63
C LEU A 117 6.46 -0.71 -4.99
N ARG A 118 7.03 -0.24 -3.87
CA ARG A 118 7.83 -1.06 -2.98
C ARG A 118 6.93 -2.12 -2.33
N ARG A 119 7.45 -3.35 -2.25
CA ARG A 119 6.81 -4.47 -1.58
C ARG A 119 7.71 -4.93 -0.45
N VAL A 120 7.27 -4.70 0.78
CA VAL A 120 8.03 -5.02 1.99
C VAL A 120 7.58 -6.38 2.51
N TYR A 121 8.53 -7.28 2.70
CA TYR A 121 8.32 -8.61 3.27
C TYR A 121 8.95 -8.65 4.66
N PRO A 122 8.15 -8.59 5.74
CA PRO A 122 8.65 -8.80 7.08
C PRO A 122 8.76 -10.30 7.39
N SER A 123 9.85 -10.70 8.04
CA SER A 123 10.03 -12.02 8.65
C SER A 123 10.43 -11.84 10.12
N GLN A 124 9.80 -12.57 11.03
CA GLN A 124 10.18 -12.51 12.44
C GLN A 124 11.43 -13.36 12.65
N ILE A 125 12.46 -12.80 13.28
CA ILE A 125 13.66 -13.52 13.66
C ILE A 125 13.32 -14.34 14.90
N THR A 126 13.31 -15.67 14.74
CA THR A 126 13.19 -16.60 15.86
C THR A 126 14.57 -17.15 16.17
N SER A 127 15.06 -16.95 17.39
CA SER A 127 16.25 -17.64 17.86
C SER A 127 16.00 -19.15 17.77
N ALA A 128 16.89 -19.88 17.10
CA ALA A 128 16.91 -21.34 17.20
C ALA A 128 17.27 -21.70 18.65
N THR A 129 16.32 -22.29 19.38
CA THR A 129 16.59 -23.01 20.64
C THR A 129 17.31 -24.31 20.37
#